data_AF-A0A845U0L1-F1
#
_entry.id   AF-A0A845U0L1-F1
#
_cell.length_a   1.000
_cell.length_b   1.000
_cell.length_c   1.000
_cell.angle_alpha   90.00
_cell.angle_beta   90.00
_cell.angle_gamma   90.00
#
_symmetry.space_group_name_H-M   'P 1'
#
loop_
_entity.id
_entity.type
_entity.pdbx_description
1 polymer ?
#
loop_
_entity_poly.entity_id
_entity_poly.type
_entity_poly.pdbx_seq_one_letter_code
_entity_poly.pdbx_strand_id
1 'polypeptide(L)'
;MPKERPKVNIGQVIRSYRSDRGLSQGDIERRTGLLRCYLSRVENGHTVPSLETLAKIAEAMEMSLADFFPTLETPRERESKKALGELSQDELRFLGEIKRYSSTLTDENKRLVLAMIRKMASVATARKPVPRRISF
;
A
#
# COMPACT_ATOMS: atom_id res chain seq x y z
N MET A 1 -24.33 -6.41 -20.48
CA MET A 1 -23.21 -6.80 -19.59
C MET A 1 -23.15 -5.79 -18.45
N PRO A 2 -23.46 -6.18 -17.20
CA PRO A 2 -23.22 -5.30 -16.06
C PRO A 2 -21.71 -5.05 -15.99
N LYS A 3 -21.28 -3.80 -16.16
CA LYS A 3 -19.86 -3.44 -15.97
C LYS A 3 -19.54 -3.66 -14.50
N GLU A 4 -18.58 -4.54 -14.20
CA GLU A 4 -18.05 -4.71 -12.85
C GLU A 4 -17.75 -3.34 -12.24
N ARG A 5 -18.28 -3.08 -11.05
CA ARG A 5 -18.01 -1.84 -10.35
C ARG A 5 -16.55 -1.87 -9.88
N PRO A 6 -15.74 -0.86 -10.17
CA PRO A 6 -14.39 -0.78 -9.63
C PRO A 6 -14.45 -0.92 -8.11
N LYS A 7 -13.61 -1.80 -7.55
CA LYS A 7 -13.53 -2.07 -6.10
C LYS A 7 -13.11 -0.82 -5.29
N VAL A 8 -12.59 0.21 -5.98
CA VAL A 8 -12.18 1.50 -5.42
C VAL A 8 -13.14 2.58 -5.90
N ASN A 9 -13.80 3.26 -4.97
CA ASN A 9 -14.62 4.44 -5.28
C ASN A 9 -13.71 5.66 -5.45
N ILE A 10 -13.29 5.91 -6.69
CA ILE A 10 -12.39 7.01 -7.04
C ILE A 10 -12.91 8.38 -6.58
N GLY A 11 -14.23 8.60 -6.64
CA GLY A 11 -14.86 9.85 -6.20
C GLY A 11 -14.69 10.11 -4.71
N GLN A 12 -14.85 9.06 -3.88
CA GLN A 12 -14.59 9.16 -2.44
C GLN A 12 -13.13 9.44 -2.13
N VAL A 13 -12.19 8.83 -2.87
CA VAL A 13 -10.76 9.07 -2.68
C VAL A 13 -10.40 10.52 -3.01
N ILE A 14 -10.89 11.05 -4.15
CA ILE A 14 -10.73 12.47 -4.52
C ILE A 14 -11.25 13.37 -3.39
N ARG A 15 -12.47 13.10 -2.90
CA ARG A 15 -13.09 13.88 -1.83
C ARG A 15 -12.27 13.85 -0.53
N SER A 16 -11.73 12.70 -0.15
CA SER A 16 -10.89 12.55 1.04
C SER A 16 -9.66 13.44 0.93
N TYR A 17 -8.84 13.25 -0.11
CA TYR A 17 -7.61 14.03 -0.29
C TYR A 17 -7.86 15.53 -0.39
N ARG A 18 -8.94 15.92 -1.08
CA ARG A 18 -9.35 17.32 -1.16
C ARG A 18 -9.66 17.88 0.22
N SER A 19 -10.42 17.15 1.04
CA SER A 19 -10.83 17.57 2.38
C SER A 19 -9.66 17.59 3.36
N ASP A 20 -8.76 16.61 3.29
CA ASP A 20 -7.56 16.52 4.13
C ASP A 20 -6.60 17.69 3.90
N ARG A 21 -6.64 18.29 2.70
CA ARG A 21 -5.88 19.49 2.32
C ARG A 21 -6.64 20.80 2.55
N GLY A 22 -7.86 20.74 3.10
CA GLY A 22 -8.70 21.91 3.32
C GLY A 22 -9.15 22.61 2.02
N LEU A 23 -9.12 21.92 0.89
CA LEU A 23 -9.50 22.49 -0.41
C LEU A 23 -11.02 22.38 -0.62
N SER A 24 -11.63 23.42 -1.15
CA SER A 24 -13.01 23.40 -1.64
C SER A 24 -13.08 22.84 -3.07
N GLN A 25 -14.25 22.39 -3.51
CA GLN A 25 -14.45 22.01 -4.92
C GLN A 25 -14.18 23.19 -5.87
N GLY A 26 -14.49 24.42 -5.43
CA GLY A 26 -14.19 25.64 -6.18
C GLY A 26 -12.69 25.94 -6.24
N ASP A 27 -11.89 25.46 -5.28
CA ASP A 27 -10.44 25.64 -5.31
C ASP A 27 -9.82 24.73 -6.36
N ILE A 28 -10.31 23.49 -6.47
CA ILE A 28 -9.92 22.58 -7.55
C ILE A 28 -10.35 23.14 -8.91
N GLU A 29 -11.53 23.73 -9.02
CA GLU A 29 -11.97 24.41 -10.24
C GLU A 29 -11.01 25.52 -10.66
N ARG A 30 -10.62 26.40 -9.73
CA ARG A 30 -9.66 27.48 -10.01
C ARG A 30 -8.28 26.95 -10.43
N ARG A 31 -7.86 25.79 -9.92
CA ARG A 31 -6.55 25.18 -10.24
C ARG A 31 -6.55 24.37 -11.54
N THR A 32 -7.67 23.72 -11.87
CA THR A 32 -7.75 22.74 -12.98
C THR A 32 -8.55 23.24 -14.19
N GLY A 33 -9.38 24.26 -14.02
CA GLY A 33 -10.42 24.66 -14.98
C GLY A 33 -11.60 23.69 -15.05
N LEU A 34 -11.65 22.64 -14.23
CA LEU A 34 -12.78 21.72 -14.17
C LEU A 34 -13.92 22.33 -13.36
N LEU A 35 -15.11 22.42 -13.97
CA LEU A 35 -16.28 23.02 -13.32
C LEU A 35 -16.57 22.34 -11.98
N ARG A 36 -16.88 23.12 -10.93
CA ARG A 36 -17.29 22.58 -9.62
C ARG A 36 -18.45 21.59 -9.72
N CYS A 37 -19.40 21.84 -10.62
CA CYS A 37 -20.53 20.92 -10.84
C CYS A 37 -20.08 19.56 -11.41
N TYR A 38 -19.05 19.54 -12.25
CA TYR A 38 -18.43 18.31 -12.73
C TYR A 38 -17.72 17.58 -11.60
N LEU A 39 -16.92 18.29 -10.80
CA LEU A 39 -16.21 17.69 -9.67
C LEU A 39 -17.18 17.10 -8.64
N SER A 40 -18.30 17.78 -8.36
CA SER A 40 -19.36 17.25 -7.49
C SER A 40 -19.96 15.95 -8.01
N ARG A 41 -20.21 15.84 -9.33
CA ARG A 41 -20.69 14.59 -9.94
C ARG A 41 -19.65 13.46 -9.84
N VAL A 42 -18.36 13.78 -9.99
CA VAL A 42 -17.28 12.81 -9.83
C VAL A 42 -17.18 12.33 -8.38
N GLU A 43 -17.13 13.25 -7.41
CA GLU A 43 -16.99 12.92 -5.98
C GLU A 43 -18.17 12.10 -5.44
N ASN A 44 -19.38 12.31 -5.98
CA ASN A 44 -20.58 11.55 -5.59
C ASN A 44 -20.81 10.28 -6.45
N GLY A 45 -19.89 9.95 -7.37
CA GLY A 45 -19.97 8.73 -8.17
C GLY A 45 -21.00 8.76 -9.31
N HIS A 46 -21.53 9.94 -9.66
CA HIS A 46 -22.44 10.12 -10.80
C HIS A 46 -21.71 10.17 -12.15
N THR A 47 -20.40 10.36 -12.15
CA THR A 47 -19.57 10.39 -13.37
C THR A 47 -18.20 9.82 -13.08
N VAL A 48 -17.66 9.05 -14.02
CA VAL A 48 -16.30 8.52 -13.95
C VAL A 48 -15.38 9.47 -14.72
N PRO A 49 -14.34 10.04 -14.09
CA PRO A 49 -13.40 10.91 -14.78
C PRO A 49 -12.53 10.13 -15.76
N SER A 50 -12.05 10.78 -16.82
CA SER A 50 -11.00 10.22 -17.67
C SER A 50 -9.66 10.17 -16.92
N LEU A 51 -8.71 9.37 -17.41
CA LEU A 51 -7.35 9.34 -16.85
C LEU A 51 -6.69 10.73 -16.88
N GLU A 52 -6.88 11.47 -17.98
CA GLU A 52 -6.38 12.84 -18.13
C GLU A 52 -6.99 13.79 -17.09
N THR A 53 -8.30 13.68 -16.86
CA THR A 53 -8.99 14.47 -15.83
C THR A 53 -8.44 14.13 -14.44
N LEU A 54 -8.24 12.84 -14.18
CA LEU A 54 -7.68 12.39 -12.90
C LEU A 54 -6.26 12.93 -12.68
N ALA A 55 -5.44 12.97 -13.74
CA ALA A 55 -4.11 13.57 -13.69
C ALA A 55 -4.15 15.07 -13.37
N LYS A 56 -5.05 15.84 -13.99
CA LYS A 56 -5.26 17.26 -13.67
C LYS A 56 -5.65 17.47 -12.21
N ILE A 57 -6.55 16.63 -11.69
CA ILE A 57 -6.98 16.68 -10.30
C ILE A 57 -5.82 16.33 -9.35
N ALA A 58 -4.99 15.34 -9.68
CA ALA A 58 -3.79 15.00 -8.92
C ALA A 58 -2.81 16.17 -8.86
N GLU A 59 -2.51 16.78 -10.01
CA GLU A 59 -1.61 17.92 -10.10
C GLU A 59 -2.11 19.10 -9.26
N ALA A 60 -3.40 19.44 -9.34
CA ALA A 60 -3.99 20.50 -8.54
C ALA A 60 -3.99 20.25 -7.03
N MET A 61 -3.87 18.99 -6.61
CA MET A 61 -3.77 18.57 -5.20
C MET A 61 -2.34 18.21 -4.79
N GLU A 62 -1.35 18.45 -5.67
CA GLU A 62 0.07 18.15 -5.43
C GLU A 62 0.27 16.69 -4.98
N MET A 63 -0.37 15.75 -5.68
CA MET A 63 -0.29 14.32 -5.40
C MET A 63 0.11 13.53 -6.65
N SER A 64 0.55 12.29 -6.46
CA SER A 64 0.75 11.35 -7.55
C SER A 64 -0.58 10.77 -8.01
N LEU A 65 -0.67 10.42 -9.29
CA LEU A 65 -1.82 9.67 -9.82
C LEU A 65 -2.01 8.32 -9.11
N ALA A 66 -0.92 7.72 -8.62
CA ALA A 66 -0.94 6.46 -7.88
C ALA A 66 -1.68 6.57 -6.53
N ASP A 67 -1.68 7.75 -5.92
CA ASP A 67 -2.25 7.98 -4.59
C ASP A 67 -3.78 7.81 -4.58
N PHE A 68 -4.44 7.93 -5.74
CA PHE A 68 -5.85 7.63 -5.92
C PHE A 68 -6.21 6.14 -5.79
N PHE A 69 -5.20 5.27 -5.87
CA PHE A 69 -5.37 3.82 -5.90
C PHE A 69 -4.63 3.13 -4.74
N PRO A 70 -4.90 3.50 -3.48
CA PRO A 70 -4.16 2.97 -2.32
C PRO A 70 -4.41 1.47 -2.10
N THR A 71 -5.47 0.91 -2.67
CA THR A 71 -5.83 -0.51 -2.59
C THR A 71 -5.10 -1.36 -3.64
N LEU A 72 -4.23 -0.78 -4.46
CA LEU A 72 -3.36 -1.57 -5.35
C LEU A 72 -2.17 -2.18 -4.63
N GLU A 73 -2.13 -2.11 -3.29
CA GLU A 73 -1.24 -3.00 -2.56
C GLU A 73 -1.57 -4.44 -2.94
N THR A 74 -0.62 -5.07 -3.62
CA THR A 74 -0.70 -6.50 -3.87
C THR A 74 -0.87 -7.20 -2.51
N PRO A 75 -1.55 -8.36 -2.43
CA PRO A 75 -1.62 -9.14 -1.19
C PRO A 75 -0.25 -9.27 -0.51
N ARG A 76 0.80 -9.39 -1.34
CA ARG A 76 2.20 -9.42 -0.94
C ARG A 76 2.69 -8.14 -0.26
N GLU A 77 2.30 -6.96 -0.74
CA GLU A 77 2.68 -5.66 -0.13
C GLU A 77 2.01 -5.45 1.22
N ARG A 78 0.73 -5.83 1.34
CA ARG A 78 0.01 -5.82 2.64
C ARG A 78 0.64 -6.74 3.65
N GLU A 79 0.95 -7.96 3.24
CA GLU A 79 1.65 -8.94 4.07
C GLU A 79 3.03 -8.43 4.47
N SER A 80 3.77 -7.81 3.54
CA SER A 80 5.09 -7.24 3.82
C SER A 80 5.00 -6.09 4.83
N LYS A 81 4.07 -5.14 4.65
CA LYS A 81 3.86 -4.01 5.58
C LYS A 81 3.40 -4.48 6.96
N LYS A 82 2.49 -5.45 7.01
CA LYS A 82 2.05 -6.06 8.26
C LYS A 82 3.20 -6.76 8.98
N ALA A 83 3.97 -7.58 8.25
CA ALA A 83 5.14 -8.24 8.80
C ALA A 83 6.18 -7.23 9.32
N LEU A 84 6.46 -6.15 8.57
CA LEU A 84 7.34 -5.07 9.00
C LEU A 84 6.84 -4.35 10.27
N GLY A 85 5.53 -4.17 10.41
CA GLY A 85 4.92 -3.55 11.59
C GLY A 85 4.90 -4.43 12.84
N GLU A 86 5.04 -5.75 12.68
CA GLU A 86 5.11 -6.73 13.77
C GLU A 86 6.55 -6.90 14.31
N LEU A 87 7.55 -6.35 13.63
CA LEU A 87 8.96 -6.43 14.06
C LEU A 87 9.28 -5.43 15.17
N SER A 88 10.13 -5.87 16.10
CA SER A 88 10.77 -5.01 17.09
C SER A 88 11.78 -4.04 16.45
N GLN A 89 12.17 -3.00 17.18
CA GLN A 89 13.17 -2.02 16.74
C GLN A 89 14.53 -2.66 16.45
N ASP A 90 14.92 -3.68 17.22
CA ASP A 90 16.19 -4.38 17.04
C ASP A 90 16.18 -5.24 15.77
N GLU A 91 15.05 -5.89 15.48
CA GLU A 91 14.87 -6.64 14.24
C GLU A 91 14.89 -5.73 13.00
N LEU A 92 14.27 -4.55 13.08
CA LEU A 92 14.32 -3.55 12.01
C LEU A 92 15.75 -3.04 11.77
N ARG A 93 16.52 -2.80 12.83
CA ARG A 93 17.93 -2.41 12.74
C ARG A 93 18.75 -3.50 12.05
N PHE A 94 18.58 -4.74 12.46
CA PHE A 94 19.26 -5.90 11.89
C PHE A 94 18.93 -6.10 10.40
N LEU A 95 17.67 -5.93 9.99
CA LEU A 95 17.30 -5.98 8.57
C LEU A 95 17.98 -4.87 7.75
N GLY A 96 18.15 -3.68 8.34
CA GLY A 96 18.91 -2.59 7.72
C GLY A 96 20.37 -2.97 7.47
N GLU A 97 21.00 -3.68 8.40
CA GLU A 97 22.36 -4.20 8.26
C GLU A 97 22.44 -5.27 7.17
N ILE A 98 21.53 -6.25 7.17
CA ILE A 98 21.45 -7.27 6.11
C ILE A 98 21.32 -6.61 4.74
N LYS A 99 20.43 -5.62 4.59
CA LYS A 99 20.24 -4.92 3.31
C LYS A 99 21.54 -4.28 2.83
N ARG A 100 22.30 -3.65 3.74
CA ARG A 100 23.57 -2.99 3.44
C ARG A 100 24.64 -3.98 2.99
N TYR A 101 24.72 -5.16 3.60
CA TYR A 101 25.66 -6.20 3.16
C TYR A 101 25.17 -6.96 1.92
N SER A 102 23.85 -7.02 1.68
CA SER A 102 23.28 -7.71 0.52
C SER A 102 23.72 -7.11 -0.82
N SER A 103 24.03 -5.80 -0.85
CA SER A 103 24.56 -5.13 -2.05
C SER A 103 26.00 -5.51 -2.37
N THR A 104 26.77 -6.02 -1.40
CA THR A 104 28.17 -6.45 -1.60
C THR A 104 28.32 -7.96 -1.71
N LEU A 105 27.25 -8.72 -1.47
CA LEU A 105 27.24 -10.18 -1.54
C LEU A 105 27.08 -10.67 -2.99
N THR A 106 27.89 -11.65 -3.40
CA THR A 106 27.69 -12.40 -4.64
C THR A 106 26.41 -13.24 -4.55
N ASP A 107 25.84 -13.62 -5.70
CA ASP A 107 24.60 -14.40 -5.72
C ASP A 107 24.73 -15.79 -5.06
N GLU A 108 25.93 -16.36 -5.08
CA GLU A 108 26.25 -17.59 -4.36
C GLU A 108 26.18 -17.41 -2.85
N ASN A 109 26.78 -16.34 -2.32
CA ASN A 109 26.73 -16.03 -0.90
C ASN A 109 25.30 -15.68 -0.46
N LYS A 110 24.51 -14.98 -1.28
CA LYS A 110 23.08 -14.73 -1.02
C LYS A 110 22.30 -16.04 -0.91
N ARG A 111 22.55 -17.00 -1.81
CA ARG A 111 21.91 -18.33 -1.74
C ARG A 111 22.26 -19.07 -0.47
N LEU A 112 23.51 -19.05 -0.04
CA LEU A 112 23.95 -19.70 1.19
C LEU A 112 23.24 -19.11 2.42
N VAL A 113 23.20 -17.79 2.54
CA VAL A 113 22.51 -17.10 3.65
C VAL A 113 21.01 -17.44 3.67
N LEU A 114 20.34 -17.42 2.51
CA LEU A 114 18.93 -17.79 2.41
C LEU A 114 18.69 -19.26 2.81
N ALA A 115 19.59 -20.18 2.43
CA ALA A 115 19.50 -21.57 2.83
C ALA A 115 19.67 -21.75 4.35
N MET A 116 20.62 -21.02 4.96
CA MET A 116 20.82 -21.03 6.41
C MET A 116 19.58 -20.51 7.16
N ILE A 117 19.02 -19.38 6.72
CA ILE A 117 17.79 -18.81 7.32
C ILE A 117 16.64 -19.81 7.24
N ARG A 118 16.42 -20.43 6.07
CA ARG A 118 15.36 -21.45 5.90
C ARG A 118 15.57 -22.65 6.82
N LYS A 119 16.81 -23.13 6.96
CA LYS A 119 17.16 -24.25 7.86
C LYS A 119 16.93 -23.88 9.33
N MET A 120 17.28 -22.67 9.74
CA MET A 120 17.06 -22.22 11.12
C MET A 120 15.58 -22.06 11.42
N ALA A 121 14.80 -21.51 10.48
CA ALA A 121 13.36 -21.35 10.62
C ALA A 121 12.62 -22.71 10.71
N SER A 122 13.03 -23.72 9.94
CA SER A 122 12.42 -25.06 10.02
C SER A 122 12.73 -25.80 11.33
N VAL A 123 13.92 -25.59 11.90
CA VAL A 123 14.28 -26.16 13.20
C VAL A 123 13.52 -25.50 14.35
N ALA A 124 13.24 -24.20 14.26
CA ALA A 124 12.48 -23.47 15.26
C ALA A 124 10.98 -23.86 15.29
N THR A 125 10.36 -24.10 14.14
CA THR A 125 8.95 -24.50 14.05
C THR A 125 8.69 -25.94 14.48
N ALA A 126 9.67 -26.84 14.33
CA ALA A 126 9.59 -28.24 14.76
C ALA A 126 9.61 -28.45 16.30
N ARG A 127 9.95 -27.42 17.08
CA ARG A 127 10.07 -27.50 18.55
C ARG A 127 8.81 -27.10 19.34
N LYS A 128 7.64 -26.90 18.69
CA LYS A 128 6.41 -26.55 19.44
C LYS A 128 6.03 -27.69 20.41
N PRO A 129 5.92 -27.42 21.73
CA PRO A 129 5.66 -28.47 22.71
C PRO A 129 4.21 -28.96 22.59
N VAL A 130 4.04 -30.28 22.60
CA VAL A 130 2.73 -30.94 22.67
C VAL A 130 2.08 -30.57 24.01
N PRO A 131 0.84 -30.03 24.03
CA PRO A 131 0.18 -29.74 25.29
C PRO A 131 -0.11 -31.07 26.00
N ARG A 132 0.44 -31.24 27.21
CA ARG A 132 0.09 -32.37 28.08
C ARG A 132 -1.38 -32.22 28.44
N ARG A 133 -2.23 -33.06 27.85
CA ARG A 133 -3.61 -33.25 28.30
C ARG A 133 -3.54 -33.72 29.75
N ILE A 134 -3.96 -32.87 30.67
CA ILE A 134 -4.25 -33.26 32.04
C ILE A 134 -5.62 -33.94 31.99
N SER A 135 -5.65 -35.23 32.24
CA SER A 135 -6.86 -36.01 32.41
C SER A 135 -7.34 -35.84 33.85
N PHE A 136 -8.53 -35.28 34.04
CA PHE A 136 -9.36 -35.48 35.22
C PHE A 136 -10.82 -35.60 34.76
#